data_AF-A0A6B3ET78-F1
#
_entry.id   AF-A0A6B3ET78-F1
#
_cell.length_a   1.000
_cell.length_b   1.000
_cell.length_c   1.000
_cell.angle_alpha   90.00
_cell.angle_beta   90.00
_cell.angle_gamma   90.00
#
_symmetry.space_group_name_H-M   'P 1'
#
loop_
_entity.id
_entity.type
_entity.pdbx_description
1 polymer ?
#
loop_
_entity_poly.entity_id
_entity_poly.type
_entity_poly.pdbx_seq_one_letter_code
_entity_poly.pdbx_strand_id
1 'polypeptide(L)' 'CFCMTYGDGAGNAAPLTALDVAAHEMSHGVTAATAGLNYSGESGGLNEATSDIMATAVEFYSNTDEDPGDYLIGE' A
#
# COMPACT_ATOMS: atom_id res chain seq x y z
N CYS A 1 -2.67 -18.08 2.09
CA CYS A 1 -1.91 -17.57 3.25
C CYS A 1 -2.40 -16.17 3.56
N PHE A 2 -2.06 -15.60 4.73
CA PHE A 2 -2.10 -14.15 4.90
C PHE A 2 -0.81 -13.60 4.28
N CYS A 3 -0.85 -13.37 2.97
CA CYS A 3 0.32 -13.12 2.15
C CYS A 3 -0.03 -12.17 1.02
N MET A 4 0.99 -11.42 0.61
CA MET A 4 0.95 -10.56 -0.55
C MET A 4 1.00 -11.35 -1.86
N THR A 5 0.20 -10.92 -2.83
CA THR A 5 0.19 -11.46 -4.19
C THR A 5 0.18 -10.31 -5.18
N TYR A 6 1.04 -10.40 -6.20
CA TYR A 6 1.06 -9.44 -7.30
C TYR A 6 0.42 -10.07 -8.53
N GLY A 7 -0.42 -9.29 -9.21
CA GLY A 7 -0.85 -9.60 -10.56
C GLY A 7 0.16 -9.07 -11.58
N ASP A 8 0.32 -9.77 -12.70
CA ASP A 8 1.19 -9.36 -13.82
C ASP A 8 0.61 -8.19 -14.65
N GLY A 9 -0.54 -7.66 -14.25
CA GLY A 9 -1.31 -6.70 -15.05
C GLY A 9 -2.15 -7.37 -16.14
N ALA A 10 -3.12 -6.63 -16.67
CA ALA A 10 -3.94 -7.06 -17.80
C ALA A 10 -4.30 -5.86 -18.68
N GLY A 11 -4.51 -6.08 -19.98
CA GLY A 11 -4.97 -5.01 -20.89
C GLY A 11 -4.01 -3.83 -21.02
N ASN A 12 -2.70 -4.10 -21.12
CA ASN A 12 -1.61 -3.12 -21.11
C ASN A 12 -1.35 -2.41 -19.76
N ALA A 13 -1.97 -2.85 -18.66
CA ALA A 13 -1.53 -2.44 -17.33
C ALA A 13 -0.19 -3.12 -16.96
N ALA A 14 0.68 -2.40 -16.28
CA ALA A 14 1.90 -2.96 -15.70
C ALA A 14 1.58 -3.86 -14.48
N PRO A 15 2.51 -4.73 -14.07
CA PRO A 15 2.43 -5.42 -12.79
C PRO A 15 2.36 -4.41 -11.63
N LEU A 16 1.60 -4.76 -10.58
CA LEU A 16 1.35 -3.88 -9.41
C LEU A 16 2.50 -3.90 -8.40
N THR A 17 3.74 -3.71 -8.85
CA THR A 17 4.96 -3.92 -8.06
C THR A 17 5.68 -2.62 -7.65
N ALA A 18 4.97 -1.49 -7.64
CA ALA A 18 5.50 -0.22 -7.13
C ALA A 18 5.80 -0.31 -5.62
N LEU A 19 6.74 0.51 -5.11
CA LEU A 19 7.20 0.40 -3.73
C LEU A 19 6.08 0.72 -2.75
N ASP A 20 5.34 1.77 -3.05
CA ASP A 20 4.20 2.25 -2.28
C ASP A 20 3.03 1.25 -2.29
N VAL A 21 2.72 0.61 -3.42
CA VAL A 21 1.69 -0.44 -3.52
C VAL A 21 2.08 -1.64 -2.66
N ALA A 22 3.34 -2.06 -2.74
CA ALA A 22 3.86 -3.11 -1.87
C ALA A 22 3.75 -2.73 -0.38
N ALA A 23 4.08 -1.49 -0.04
CA ALA A 23 4.05 -0.99 1.33
C ALA A 23 2.62 -0.80 1.86
N HIS A 24 1.69 -0.33 1.03
CA HIS A 24 0.27 -0.18 1.32
C HIS A 24 -0.31 -1.53 1.75
N GLU A 25 -0.10 -2.54 0.93
CA GLU A 25 -0.71 -3.83 1.15
C GLU A 25 -0.07 -4.59 2.33
N MET A 26 1.23 -4.41 2.55
CA MET A 26 1.90 -4.88 3.77
C MET A 26 1.36 -4.17 5.02
N SER A 27 0.93 -2.91 4.90
CA SER A 27 0.37 -2.11 6.00
C SER A 27 -1.03 -2.59 6.41
N HIS A 28 -1.82 -3.19 5.51
CA HIS A 28 -3.02 -3.93 5.94
C HIS A 28 -2.68 -5.05 6.92
N GLY A 29 -1.53 -5.71 6.74
CA GLY A 29 -1.01 -6.69 7.69
C GLY A 29 -0.77 -6.11 9.08
N VAL A 30 -0.20 -4.91 9.15
CA VAL A 30 0.02 -4.19 10.42
C VAL A 30 -1.31 -3.79 11.04
N THR A 31 -2.24 -3.22 10.26
CA THR A 31 -3.58 -2.85 10.74
C THR A 31 -4.34 -4.06 11.27
N ALA A 32 -4.30 -5.19 10.56
CA ALA A 32 -4.94 -6.44 10.98
C ALA A 32 -4.37 -6.99 12.29
N ALA A 33 -3.06 -6.87 12.51
CA ALA A 33 -2.40 -7.33 13.73
C ALA A 33 -2.52 -6.35 14.91
N THR A 34 -3.02 -5.13 14.68
CA THR A 34 -3.07 -4.06 15.69
C THR A 34 -4.50 -3.57 15.92
N ALA A 35 -4.90 -2.47 15.27
CA ALA A 35 -6.20 -1.83 15.46
C ALA A 35 -7.39 -2.67 14.94
N GLY A 36 -7.14 -3.59 14.00
CA GLY A 36 -8.15 -4.51 13.47
C GLY A 36 -9.32 -3.80 12.80
N LEU A 37 -9.05 -2.72 12.06
CA LEU A 37 -10.10 -1.90 11.44
C LEU A 37 -10.90 -2.72 10.42
N ASN A 38 -12.20 -2.88 10.67
CA ASN A 38 -13.10 -3.61 9.77
C ASN A 38 -13.18 -2.91 8.41
N TYR A 39 -13.13 -3.68 7.34
CA TYR A 39 -13.08 -3.21 5.96
C TYR A 39 -14.48 -2.81 5.43
N SER A 40 -15.11 -1.85 6.10
CA SER A 40 -16.45 -1.38 5.79
C SER A 40 -16.69 0.02 6.35
N GLY A 41 -17.39 0.87 5.59
CA GLY A 41 -17.73 2.22 6.03
C GLY A 41 -16.49 3.04 6.41
N GLU A 42 -16.61 3.85 7.46
CA GLU A 42 -15.52 4.73 7.93
C GLU A 42 -14.30 3.95 8.42
N SER A 43 -14.49 2.79 9.07
CA SER A 43 -13.35 1.96 9.48
C SER A 43 -12.60 1.38 8.29
N GLY A 44 -13.30 1.07 7.19
CA GLY A 44 -12.66 0.66 5.94
C GLY A 44 -11.86 1.79 5.32
N GLY A 45 -12.43 3.00 5.27
CA GLY A 45 -11.72 4.18 4.80
C GLY A 45 -10.47 4.52 5.63
N LEU A 46 -10.53 4.36 6.96
CA LEU A 46 -9.36 4.52 7.83
C LEU A 46 -8.32 3.40 7.64
N ASN A 47 -8.75 2.18 7.30
CA ASN A 47 -7.84 1.07 7.01
C ASN A 47 -7.01 1.39 5.75
N GLU A 48 -7.68 1.77 4.65
CA GLU A 48 -7.05 2.23 3.41
C GLU A 48 -6.13 3.43 3.64
N ALA A 49 -6.65 4.50 4.26
CA ALA A 49 -5.88 5.72 4.46
C ALA A 49 -4.64 5.50 5.35
N THR A 50 -4.73 4.58 6.33
CA THR A 50 -3.55 4.20 7.13
C THR A 50 -2.52 3.49 6.27
N SER A 51 -2.94 2.62 5.35
CA SER A 51 -2.04 1.96 4.41
C SER A 51 -1.36 2.96 3.47
N ASP A 52 -2.09 3.93 2.91
CA ASP A 52 -1.52 5.00 2.08
C ASP A 52 -0.50 5.86 2.85
N ILE A 53 -0.85 6.31 4.07
CA ILE A 53 0.06 7.11 4.90
C ILE A 53 1.37 6.37 5.18
N MET A 54 1.27 5.08 5.48
CA MET A 54 2.44 4.24 5.76
C MET A 54 3.25 3.95 4.49
N ALA A 55 2.59 3.76 3.35
CA ALA A 55 3.23 3.61 2.04
C ALA A 55 4.05 4.85 1.68
N THR A 56 3.45 6.03 1.77
CA THR A 56 4.16 7.30 1.57
C THR A 56 5.35 7.44 2.53
N ALA A 57 5.18 7.09 3.81
CA ALA A 57 6.28 7.11 4.76
C ALA A 57 7.44 6.16 4.38
N VAL A 58 7.13 5.03 3.73
CA VAL A 58 8.15 4.10 3.20
C VAL A 58 8.87 4.68 2.01
N GLU A 59 8.19 5.36 1.08
CA GLU A 59 8.85 6.05 -0.06
C GLU A 59 9.84 7.09 0.46
N PHE A 60 9.40 7.99 1.35
CA PHE A 60 10.25 9.00 1.97
C PHE A 60 11.41 8.40 2.77
N TYR A 61 11.19 7.25 3.41
CA TYR A 61 12.25 6.54 4.12
C TYR A 61 13.27 5.90 3.17
N SER A 62 12.79 5.29 2.09
CA SER A 62 13.63 4.63 1.09
C SER A 62 14.47 5.65 0.31
N ASN A 63 13.88 6.82 0.01
CA ASN A 63 14.48 7.93 -0.70
C ASN A 63 15.25 7.47 -1.96
N THR A 64 14.61 6.62 -2.76
CA THR A 64 15.14 6.16 -4.04
C THR A 64 14.86 7.17 -5.16
N ASP A 65 15.69 7.19 -6.20
CA ASP A 65 15.46 8.06 -7.36
C ASP A 65 14.41 7.46 -8.32
N GLU A 66 14.20 6.14 -8.26
CA GLU A 66 13.24 5.39 -9.08
C GLU A 66 11.78 5.59 -8.66
N ASP A 67 11.56 5.77 -7.36
CA ASP A 67 10.24 5.92 -6.72
C ASP A 67 10.41 6.92 -5.54
N PRO A 68 10.41 8.23 -5.83
CA PRO A 68 10.68 9.28 -4.84
C PRO A 68 9.41 9.64 -4.06
N GLY A 69 9.51 9.78 -2.74
CA GLY A 69 8.37 10.18 -1.92
C GLY A 69 7.76 11.52 -2.37
N ASP A 70 6.51 11.47 -2.83
CA ASP A 70 5.83 12.61 -3.46
C ASP A 70 4.33 12.72 -3.18
N TYR A 71 3.79 11.81 -2.35
CA TYR A 71 2.38 11.71 -1.96
C TYR A 71 1.42 11.24 -3.06
N LEU A 72 1.94 10.75 -4.19
CA LEU A 72 1.15 9.96 -5.14
C LEU A 72 1.06 8.50 -4.66
N ILE A 73 0.08 7.77 -5.19
CA ILE A 73 -0.12 6.36 -4.87
C ILE A 73 -0.38 5.59 -6.17
N GLY A 74 0.39 4.53 -6.42
CA GLY A 74 0.26 3.59 -7.54
C GLY A 74 0.71 4.16 -8.88
N GLU A 75 1.85 4.86 -8.91
CA GLU A 75 2.42 5.47 -10.11
C GLU A 75 3.04 4.49 -11.14
#